data_AF-A0A453AH55-F1
#
_entry.id   AF-A0A453AH55-F1
#
_cell.length_a   1.000
_cell.length_b   1.000
_cell.length_c   1.000
_cell.angle_alpha   90.00
_cell.angle_beta   90.00
_cell.angle_gamma   90.00
#
_symmetry.space_group_name_H-M   'P 1'
#
loop_
_entity.id
_entity.type
_entity.pdbx_description
1 polymer ?
#
loop_
_entity_poly.entity_id
_entity_poly.type
_entity_poly.pdbx_seq_one_letter_code
_entity_poly.pdbx_strand_id
1 'polypeptide(L)'
;FCCSSATTKSAGKCMLDNDGNTALHLAIQAGSLLMFRVLLRNQKVNLNISNKKGQTALDVSRYKIPPGLFNDQKSETKIHFALKVVNARSGGCRRDHFEEKYNQQWKHNEREELEKLKVSTQTLCIGAVLIAIVTFGATFALPGGY
;
A
#
# COMPACT_ATOMS: atom_id res chain seq x y z
N PHE A 1 -11.08 13.41 22.72
CA PHE A 1 -9.75 13.84 23.15
C PHE A 1 -9.59 15.25 22.67
N CYS A 2 -9.83 16.20 23.57
CA CYS A 2 -9.63 17.62 23.28
C CYS A 2 -8.13 17.87 23.16
N CYS A 3 -7.74 18.64 22.15
CA CYS A 3 -6.65 19.59 22.27
C CYS A 3 -6.96 20.72 21.29
N SER A 4 -7.59 21.76 21.82
CA SER A 4 -7.42 23.11 21.29
C SER A 4 -6.41 23.79 22.21
N SER A 5 -5.44 24.45 21.56
CA SER A 5 -4.61 25.52 22.11
C SER A 5 -3.50 25.16 23.12
N ALA A 6 -2.29 25.38 22.62
CA ALA A 6 -1.18 26.10 23.25
C ALA A 6 -0.57 25.61 24.58
N THR A 7 0.76 25.42 24.49
CA THR A 7 1.77 25.71 25.53
C THR A 7 1.56 25.10 26.92
N THR A 8 2.31 24.03 27.22
CA THR A 8 3.14 23.89 28.43
C THR A 8 3.85 22.54 28.41
N LYS A 9 5.10 22.56 28.86
CA LYS A 9 5.94 21.38 29.11
C LYS A 9 5.28 20.51 30.19
N SER A 10 5.39 19.18 30.01
CA SER A 10 5.03 18.09 30.93
C SER A 10 3.63 17.48 30.78
N ALA A 11 3.63 16.14 30.69
CA ALA A 11 2.51 15.23 30.92
C ALA A 11 1.33 15.24 29.93
N GLY A 12 1.62 15.25 28.62
CA GLY A 12 0.64 14.91 27.59
C GLY A 12 1.34 14.36 26.36
N LYS A 13 1.82 13.11 26.42
CA LYS A 13 2.38 12.41 25.25
C LYS A 13 1.26 12.24 24.23
N CYS A 14 1.05 13.25 23.38
CA CYS A 14 0.31 13.09 22.15
C CYS A 14 0.91 11.85 21.48
N MET A 15 0.07 10.85 21.16
CA MET A 15 0.44 9.53 20.64
C MET A 15 1.00 9.59 19.21
N LEU A 16 1.92 10.53 18.98
CA LEU A 16 2.60 10.78 17.75
C LEU A 16 3.93 10.04 17.81
N ASP A 17 4.22 9.28 16.76
CA ASP A 17 5.51 8.61 16.61
C ASP A 17 6.64 9.64 16.41
N ASN A 18 7.88 9.19 16.32
CA ASN A 18 9.06 10.01 16.05
C ASN A 18 8.91 10.88 14.78
N ASP A 19 8.12 10.43 13.80
CA ASP A 19 7.77 11.16 12.58
C ASP A 19 6.57 12.13 12.72
N GLY A 20 5.98 12.24 13.91
CA GLY A 20 4.73 12.97 14.13
C GLY A 20 3.50 12.22 13.61
N ASN A 21 3.61 10.92 13.34
CA ASN A 21 2.51 10.12 12.80
C ASN A 21 1.51 9.77 13.91
N THR A 22 0.26 10.20 13.75
CA THR A 22 -0.89 9.70 14.54
C THR A 22 -1.12 8.20 14.32
N ALA A 23 -1.78 7.53 15.26
CA ALA A 23 -2.25 6.15 15.13
C ALA A 23 -2.99 5.86 13.81
N LEU A 24 -3.71 6.84 13.26
CA LEU A 24 -4.39 6.72 11.98
C LEU A 24 -3.42 6.63 10.79
N HIS A 25 -2.32 7.41 10.80
CA HIS A 25 -1.26 7.29 9.79
C HIS A 25 -0.65 5.89 9.81
N LEU A 26 -0.38 5.35 11.01
CA LEU A 26 0.18 4.01 11.17
C LEU A 26 -0.78 2.92 10.68
N ALA A 27 -2.09 3.04 10.94
CA ALA A 27 -3.09 2.10 10.44
C ALA A 27 -3.16 2.06 8.90
N ILE A 28 -3.02 3.23 8.26
CA ILE A 28 -2.98 3.37 6.81
C ILE A 28 -1.66 2.82 6.25
N GLN A 29 -0.55 3.11 6.91
CA GLN A 29 0.77 2.60 6.52
C GLN A 29 0.82 1.06 6.60
N ALA A 30 0.17 0.49 7.61
CA ALA A 30 0.00 -0.95 7.77
C ALA A 30 -1.02 -1.58 6.78
N GLY A 31 -1.81 -0.78 6.06
CA GLY A 31 -2.85 -1.28 5.13
C GLY A 31 -3.99 -2.05 5.82
N SER A 32 -4.12 -1.92 7.13
CA SER A 32 -5.05 -2.73 7.94
C SER A 32 -6.41 -2.05 8.08
N LEU A 33 -7.39 -2.57 7.32
CA LEU A 33 -8.77 -2.09 7.36
C LEU A 33 -9.41 -2.27 8.75
N LEU A 34 -9.03 -3.34 9.48
CA LEU A 34 -9.53 -3.60 10.82
C LEU A 34 -9.09 -2.50 11.79
N MET A 35 -7.79 -2.17 11.80
CA MET A 35 -7.25 -1.09 12.64
C MET A 35 -7.88 0.25 12.29
N PHE A 36 -8.05 0.51 11.00
CA PHE A 36 -8.72 1.72 10.51
C PHE A 36 -10.18 1.82 11.00
N ARG A 37 -10.96 0.73 10.93
CA ARG A 37 -12.34 0.68 11.43
C ARG A 37 -12.43 0.88 12.94
N VAL A 38 -11.55 0.25 13.71
CA VAL A 38 -11.51 0.39 15.18
C VAL A 38 -11.18 1.82 15.58
N LEU A 39 -10.25 2.47 14.87
CA LEU A 39 -9.92 3.87 15.11
C LEU A 39 -11.10 4.80 14.76
N LEU A 40 -11.80 4.54 13.65
CA LEU A 40 -12.98 5.32 13.25
C LEU A 40 -14.19 5.14 14.17
N ARG A 41 -14.36 3.97 14.77
CA ARG A 41 -15.44 3.70 15.74
C ARG A 41 -15.37 4.63 16.95
N ASN A 42 -14.18 5.14 17.26
CA ASN A 42 -13.98 6.16 18.27
C ASN A 42 -14.23 7.55 17.65
N GLN A 43 -15.44 8.09 17.85
CA GLN A 43 -15.95 9.34 17.26
C GLN A 43 -15.13 10.62 17.57
N LYS A 44 -14.03 10.53 18.33
CA LYS A 44 -13.17 11.66 18.72
C LYS A 44 -11.79 11.64 18.02
N VAL A 45 -11.59 10.87 16.95
CA VAL A 45 -10.32 10.88 16.21
C VAL A 45 -10.26 12.11 15.30
N ASN A 46 -9.35 13.03 15.60
CA ASN A 46 -9.07 14.18 14.75
C ASN A 46 -8.34 13.72 13.48
N LEU A 47 -9.05 13.72 12.36
CA LEU A 47 -8.54 13.30 11.04
C LEU A 47 -7.63 14.35 10.38
N ASN A 48 -7.70 15.60 10.82
CA ASN A 48 -6.94 16.73 10.27
C ASN A 48 -5.56 16.92 10.92
N ILE A 49 -5.11 15.99 11.77
CA ILE A 49 -3.75 16.07 12.33
C ILE A 49 -2.76 15.72 11.22
N SER A 50 -1.90 16.66 10.89
CA SER A 50 -0.77 16.44 9.99
C SER A 50 0.46 15.95 10.76
N ASN A 51 1.24 15.06 10.14
CA ASN A 51 2.53 14.63 10.66
C ASN A 51 3.61 15.73 10.55
N LYS A 52 4.85 15.46 10.99
CA LYS A 52 5.97 16.44 10.88
C LYS A 52 6.29 16.83 9.43
N LYS A 53 5.86 16.02 8.46
CA LYS A 53 5.99 16.27 7.01
C LYS A 53 4.81 17.10 6.46
N GLY A 54 3.88 17.55 7.31
CA GLY A 54 2.70 18.29 6.90
C GLY A 54 1.65 17.45 6.17
N GLN A 55 1.75 16.12 6.22
CA GLN A 55 0.86 15.19 5.53
C GLN A 55 -0.25 14.76 6.48
N THR A 56 -1.48 14.76 6.00
CA THR A 56 -2.62 14.18 6.72
C THR A 56 -2.76 12.69 6.42
N ALA A 57 -3.59 12.00 7.21
CA ALA A 57 -3.92 10.60 6.99
C ALA A 57 -4.45 10.35 5.57
N LEU A 58 -5.27 11.26 5.04
CA LEU A 58 -5.77 11.19 3.67
C LEU A 58 -4.61 11.27 2.65
N ASP A 59 -3.69 12.21 2.84
CA ASP A 59 -2.54 12.37 1.95
C ASP A 59 -1.69 11.09 1.95
N VAL A 60 -1.41 10.51 3.13
CA VAL A 60 -0.68 9.25 3.27
C VAL A 60 -1.41 8.07 2.62
N SER A 61 -2.74 8.00 2.69
CA SER A 61 -3.50 6.92 2.03
C SER A 61 -3.38 6.96 0.50
N ARG A 62 -3.17 8.14 -0.09
CA ARG A 62 -2.94 8.30 -1.53
C ARG A 62 -1.60 7.67 -1.97
N TYR A 63 -0.59 7.61 -1.10
CA TYR A 63 0.70 6.93 -1.35
C TYR A 63 0.58 5.43 -1.52
N LYS A 64 -0.52 4.85 -1.03
CA LYS A 64 -0.74 3.41 -1.11
C LYS A 64 -1.52 3.01 -2.35
N ILE A 65 -2.17 3.94 -3.05
CA ILE A 65 -2.99 3.63 -4.21
C ILE A 65 -2.19 3.86 -5.49
N PRO A 66 -1.58 2.82 -6.09
CA PRO A 66 -0.88 2.93 -7.37
C PRO A 66 -1.72 3.69 -8.41
N PRO A 67 -1.13 4.64 -9.17
CA PRO A 67 -1.86 5.36 -10.20
C PRO A 67 -2.42 4.35 -11.22
N GLY A 68 -3.71 4.50 -11.55
CA GLY A 68 -4.40 3.61 -12.51
C GLY A 68 -5.04 2.35 -11.91
N LEU A 69 -4.86 2.05 -10.62
CA LEU A 69 -5.47 0.91 -9.95
C LEU A 69 -6.57 1.36 -8.97
N PHE A 70 -7.75 1.69 -9.50
CA PHE A 70 -8.98 1.86 -8.70
C PHE A 70 -9.67 0.52 -8.43
N ASN A 71 -8.91 -0.57 -8.28
CA ASN A 71 -9.50 -1.87 -7.98
C ASN A 71 -10.09 -1.85 -6.56
N ASP A 72 -11.41 -2.00 -6.48
CA ASP A 72 -12.23 -1.92 -5.27
C ASP A 72 -11.98 -3.09 -4.30
N GLN A 73 -11.11 -4.04 -4.69
CA GLN A 73 -10.78 -5.23 -3.90
C GLN A 73 -9.74 -4.98 -2.80
N LYS A 74 -8.81 -4.02 -2.97
CA LYS A 74 -7.72 -3.82 -2.00
C LYS A 74 -8.21 -3.08 -0.75
N SER A 75 -7.68 -3.47 0.41
CA SER A 75 -7.99 -2.79 1.68
C SER A 75 -7.57 -1.32 1.65
N GLU A 76 -6.47 -0.99 0.98
CA GLU A 76 -5.92 0.37 0.87
C GLU A 76 -6.85 1.33 0.11
N THR A 77 -7.51 0.86 -0.96
CA THR A 77 -8.49 1.65 -1.71
C THR A 77 -9.76 1.90 -0.89
N LYS A 78 -10.23 0.89 -0.13
CA LYS A 78 -11.37 1.06 0.81
C LYS A 78 -11.07 2.04 1.94
N ILE A 79 -9.85 2.01 2.47
CA ILE A 79 -9.40 2.94 3.53
C ILE A 79 -9.38 4.37 2.99
N HIS A 80 -8.84 4.60 1.79
CA HIS A 80 -8.84 5.93 1.16
C HIS A 80 -10.26 6.42 0.85
N PHE A 81 -11.12 5.55 0.29
CA PHE A 81 -12.51 5.92 0.01
C PHE A 81 -13.24 6.27 1.31
N ALA A 82 -13.06 5.47 2.36
CA ALA A 82 -13.62 5.79 3.67
C ALA A 82 -13.09 7.13 4.20
N LEU A 83 -11.78 7.40 4.14
CA LEU A 83 -11.19 8.70 4.54
C LEU A 83 -11.78 9.89 3.77
N LYS A 84 -12.07 9.68 2.46
CA LYS A 84 -12.76 10.67 1.63
C LYS A 84 -14.21 10.89 2.09
N VAL A 85 -14.93 9.82 2.43
CA VAL A 85 -16.32 9.89 2.93
C VAL A 85 -16.40 10.60 4.30
N VAL A 86 -15.43 10.39 5.19
CA VAL A 86 -15.36 11.12 6.48
C VAL A 86 -14.87 12.58 6.35
N ASN A 87 -14.74 13.10 5.12
CA ASN A 87 -14.39 14.49 4.82
C ASN A 87 -13.10 14.96 5.51
N ALA A 88 -12.10 14.07 5.60
CA ALA A 88 -10.78 14.44 6.08
C ALA A 88 -10.21 15.55 5.17
N ARG A 89 -9.86 16.70 5.73
CA ARG A 89 -9.35 17.84 4.96
C ARG A 89 -7.91 17.53 4.59
N SER A 90 -7.60 17.39 3.29
CA SER A 90 -6.21 17.28 2.84
C SER A 90 -5.42 18.47 3.35
N GLY A 91 -4.28 18.20 3.98
CA GLY A 91 -3.33 19.23 4.32
C GLY A 91 -2.80 19.86 3.02
N GLY A 92 -2.56 21.17 3.01
CA GLY A 92 -1.98 21.88 1.88
C GLY A 92 -0.51 21.52 1.66
N CYS A 93 -0.17 20.23 1.58
CA CYS A 93 1.16 19.79 1.22
C CYS A 93 1.39 20.14 -0.26
N ARG A 94 2.51 20.81 -0.55
CA ARG A 94 2.90 21.15 -1.93
C ARG A 94 2.98 19.86 -2.73
N ARG A 95 2.12 19.77 -3.75
CA ARG A 95 1.79 18.54 -4.50
C ARG A 95 2.99 18.00 -5.30
N ASP A 96 3.92 18.90 -5.60
CA ASP A 96 4.97 18.81 -6.61
C ASP A 96 6.18 17.98 -6.14
N HIS A 97 6.76 18.24 -4.97
CA HIS A 97 7.85 17.44 -4.40
C HIS A 97 7.38 16.06 -3.87
N PHE A 98 6.06 15.94 -3.73
CA PHE A 98 5.36 14.85 -3.08
C PHE A 98 5.03 13.74 -4.10
N GLU A 99 4.59 14.12 -5.31
CA GLU A 99 4.38 13.17 -6.41
C GLU A 99 5.67 12.54 -6.93
N GLU A 100 6.79 13.26 -6.93
CA GLU A 100 8.05 12.72 -7.46
C GLU A 100 8.57 11.52 -6.64
N LYS A 101 8.58 11.65 -5.31
CA LYS A 101 8.99 10.58 -4.40
C LYS A 101 8.04 9.37 -4.45
N TYR A 102 6.74 9.65 -4.61
CA TYR A 102 5.72 8.62 -4.81
C TYR A 102 5.95 7.82 -6.09
N ASN A 103 6.17 8.53 -7.19
CA ASN A 103 6.35 7.93 -8.51
C ASN A 103 7.63 7.08 -8.57
N GLN A 104 8.70 7.50 -7.87
CA GLN A 104 9.93 6.70 -7.73
C GLN A 104 9.69 5.39 -6.97
N GLN A 105 9.01 5.44 -5.81
CA GLN A 105 8.73 4.24 -5.02
C GLN A 105 7.77 3.28 -5.75
N TRP A 106 6.78 3.83 -6.46
CA TRP A 106 5.89 3.04 -7.32
C TRP A 106 6.65 2.32 -8.44
N LYS A 107 7.51 3.04 -9.18
CA LYS A 107 8.37 2.46 -10.23
C LYS A 107 9.30 1.36 -9.69
N HIS A 108 9.80 1.51 -8.46
CA HIS A 108 10.63 0.50 -7.82
C HIS A 108 9.85 -0.79 -7.56
N ASN A 109 8.67 -0.68 -6.92
CA ASN A 109 7.83 -1.84 -6.64
C ASN A 109 7.31 -2.53 -7.91
N GLU A 110 6.91 -1.76 -8.94
CA GLU A 110 6.46 -2.33 -10.21
C GLU A 110 7.58 -3.10 -10.91
N ARG A 111 8.81 -2.55 -10.92
CA ARG A 111 9.97 -3.24 -11.46
C ARG A 111 10.24 -4.55 -10.73
N GLU A 112 10.20 -4.56 -9.40
CA GLU A 112 10.44 -5.77 -8.61
C GLU A 112 9.40 -6.87 -8.91
N GLU A 113 8.11 -6.51 -8.98
CA GLU A 113 7.04 -7.46 -9.31
C GLU A 113 7.14 -7.95 -10.76
N LEU A 114 7.52 -7.08 -11.70
CA LEU A 114 7.75 -7.45 -13.09
C LEU A 114 8.92 -8.43 -13.23
N GLU A 115 10.02 -8.21 -12.50
CA GLU A 115 11.16 -9.13 -12.51
C GLU A 115 10.77 -10.51 -11.94
N LYS A 116 9.98 -10.57 -10.87
CA LYS A 116 9.42 -11.83 -10.35
C LYS A 116 8.53 -12.53 -11.39
N LEU A 117 7.66 -11.77 -12.09
CA LEU A 117 6.79 -12.31 -13.13
C LEU A 117 7.57 -12.84 -14.33
N LYS A 118 8.64 -12.16 -14.75
CA LYS A 118 9.52 -12.64 -15.83
C LYS A 118 10.22 -13.94 -15.46
N VAL A 119 10.79 -14.02 -14.25
CA VAL A 119 11.43 -15.25 -13.75
C VAL A 119 10.43 -16.40 -13.69
N SER A 120 9.21 -16.13 -13.20
CA SER A 120 8.13 -17.12 -13.18
C SER A 120 7.75 -17.60 -14.58
N THR A 121 7.54 -16.67 -15.52
CA THR A 121 7.17 -16.99 -16.91
C THR A 121 8.26 -17.80 -17.59
N GLN A 122 9.53 -17.43 -17.39
CA GLN A 122 10.68 -18.17 -17.93
C GLN A 122 10.72 -19.60 -17.39
N THR A 123 10.49 -19.79 -16.09
CA THR A 123 10.45 -21.12 -15.46
C THR A 123 9.30 -21.97 -16.02
N LEU A 124 8.12 -21.39 -16.21
CA LEU A 124 6.97 -22.06 -16.81
C LEU A 124 7.24 -22.47 -18.26
N CYS A 125 7.86 -21.60 -19.07
CA CYS A 125 8.24 -21.93 -20.44
C CYS A 125 9.23 -23.11 -20.49
N ILE A 126 10.25 -23.12 -19.64
CA ILE A 126 11.23 -24.22 -19.56
C ILE A 126 10.51 -25.52 -19.17
N GLY A 127 9.64 -25.48 -18.15
CA GLY A 127 8.85 -26.64 -17.73
C GLY A 127 7.97 -27.20 -18.85
N ALA A 128 7.25 -26.33 -19.57
CA ALA A 128 6.39 -26.72 -20.68
C ALA A 128 7.17 -27.36 -21.84
N VAL A 129 8.31 -26.78 -22.21
CA VAL A 129 9.18 -27.31 -23.27
C VAL A 129 9.71 -28.69 -22.91
N LEU A 130 10.16 -28.91 -21.67
CA LEU A 130 10.65 -30.22 -21.22
C LEU A 130 9.55 -31.29 -21.27
N ILE A 131 8.34 -30.97 -20.80
CA ILE A 131 7.19 -31.88 -20.85
C ILE A 131 6.86 -32.26 -22.30
N ALA A 132 6.85 -31.28 -23.21
CA ALA A 132 6.59 -31.51 -24.63
C ALA A 132 7.65 -32.44 -25.27
N ILE A 133 8.93 -32.22 -24.95
CA ILE A 133 10.03 -33.05 -25.48
C ILE A 133 9.93 -34.49 -24.97
N VAL A 134 9.72 -34.69 -23.67
CA VAL A 134 9.59 -36.04 -23.08
C VAL A 134 8.39 -36.76 -23.67
N THR A 135 7.26 -36.07 -23.82
CA THR A 135 6.04 -36.64 -24.40
C THR A 135 6.26 -37.03 -25.86
N PHE A 136 6.89 -36.15 -26.65
CA PHE A 136 7.20 -36.42 -28.06
C PHE A 136 8.16 -37.60 -28.20
N GLY A 137 9.25 -37.62 -27.43
CA GLY A 137 10.22 -38.72 -27.42
C GLY A 137 9.58 -40.06 -27.03
N ALA A 138 8.75 -40.09 -25.98
CA ALA A 138 8.03 -41.29 -25.57
C ALA A 138 7.04 -41.79 -26.63
N THR A 139 6.43 -40.89 -27.39
CA THR A 139 5.49 -41.26 -28.47
C THR A 139 6.17 -42.03 -29.59
N PHE A 140 7.43 -41.70 -29.90
CA PHE A 140 8.20 -42.38 -30.96
C PHE A 140 9.13 -43.49 -30.45
N ALA A 141 9.39 -43.55 -29.14
CA ALA A 141 10.19 -44.60 -28.50
C ALA A 141 9.35 -45.84 -28.13
N LEU A 142 8.36 -46.20 -28.95
CA LEU A 142 7.67 -47.49 -28.81
C LEU A 142 8.71 -48.62 -28.96
N PRO A 143 8.79 -49.57 -28.01
CA PRO A 143 9.77 -50.63 -28.05
C PRO A 143 9.49 -51.50 -29.27
N GLY A 144 10.44 -51.52 -30.21
CA GLY A 144 10.55 -52.59 -31.18
C GLY A 144 10.81 -53.90 -30.45
N GLY A 145 9.73 -54.53 -29.97
CA GLY A 145 9.74 -55.88 -29.48
C GLY A 145 9.58 -56.84 -30.66
N TYR A 146 10.71 -57.23 -31.24
CA TYR A 146 10.91 -58.50 -31.94
C TYR A 146 12.35 -58.96 -31.71
#